data_AF-A0A009HLT9-F1
#
_entry.id   AF-A0A009HLT9-F1
#
_cell.length_a   1.000
_cell.length_b   1.000
_cell.length_c   1.000
_cell.angle_alpha   90.00
_cell.angle_beta   90.00
_cell.angle_gamma   90.00
#
_symmetry.space_group_name_H-M   'P 1'
#
loop_
_entity.id
_entity.type
_entity.pdbx_description
1 polymer ?
#
loop_
_entity_poly.entity_id
_entity_poly.type
_entity_poly.pdbx_seq_one_letter_code
_entity_poly.pdbx_strand_id
1 'polypeptide(L)'
;KNLHPDGQKNLSVGYAMDSLRRVSVAKHISEYMHRISLPQQRVSQTALLNELGSKVEIIVGEKDPIVTTISPNIPVHIIAGAGHNPHVTHVEAVYDYLTPVLTKYISTTAQFSDV
;
A
#
# COMPACT_ATOMS: atom_id res chain seq x y z
N LYS A 1 3.85 -20.35 -8.20
CA LYS A 1 3.72 -21.24 -7.02
C LYS A 1 4.39 -20.54 -5.85
N ASN A 2 3.66 -19.75 -5.05
CA ASN A 2 4.12 -19.13 -3.78
C ASN A 2 2.93 -18.45 -3.05
N LEU A 3 1.76 -19.10 -3.05
CA LEU A 3 0.63 -18.66 -2.23
C LEU A 3 0.60 -19.56 -0.99
N HIS A 4 0.38 -18.96 0.18
CA HIS A 4 0.15 -19.69 1.43
C HIS A 4 -0.91 -20.79 1.21
N PRO A 5 -0.76 -22.01 1.76
CA PRO A 5 -1.69 -23.11 1.52
C PRO A 5 -3.16 -22.76 1.76
N ASP A 6 -3.44 -21.93 2.77
CA ASP A 6 -4.80 -21.47 3.07
C ASP A 6 -5.30 -20.43 2.07
N GLY A 7 -4.40 -19.63 1.49
CA GLY A 7 -4.72 -18.73 0.38
C GLY A 7 -5.13 -19.49 -0.87
N GLN A 8 -4.54 -20.65 -1.14
CA GLN A 8 -4.92 -21.49 -2.29
C GLN A 8 -6.30 -22.14 -2.12
N LYS A 9 -6.76 -22.36 -0.87
CA LYS A 9 -8.09 -22.89 -0.56
C LYS A 9 -9.18 -21.82 -0.55
N ASN A 10 -8.80 -20.53 -0.61
CA ASN A 10 -9.77 -19.45 -0.61
C ASN A 10 -10.49 -19.37 -1.97
N LEU A 11 -11.83 -19.40 -1.95
CA LEU A 11 -12.66 -19.35 -3.15
C LEU A 11 -12.36 -18.13 -4.03
N SER A 12 -12.08 -16.97 -3.44
CA SER A 12 -11.78 -15.75 -4.21
C SER A 12 -10.46 -15.88 -4.97
N VAL A 13 -9.46 -16.52 -4.37
CA VAL A 13 -8.17 -16.80 -5.01
C VAL A 13 -8.36 -17.83 -6.13
N GLY A 14 -9.16 -18.86 -5.91
CA GLY A 14 -9.54 -19.83 -6.94
C GLY A 14 -10.21 -19.15 -8.15
N TYR A 15 -11.23 -18.31 -7.90
CA TYR A 15 -11.93 -17.58 -8.96
C TYR A 15 -11.03 -16.57 -9.69
N ALA A 16 -10.13 -15.89 -8.98
CA ALA A 16 -9.16 -14.99 -9.60
C ALA A 16 -8.20 -15.76 -10.52
N MET A 17 -7.69 -16.91 -10.05
CA MET A 17 -6.83 -17.79 -10.85
C MET A 17 -7.54 -18.32 -12.10
N ASP A 18 -8.81 -18.72 -11.99
CA ASP A 18 -9.60 -19.18 -13.14
C ASP A 18 -9.91 -18.04 -14.12
N SER A 19 -10.18 -16.84 -13.61
CA SER A 19 -10.39 -15.65 -14.45
C SER A 19 -9.14 -15.32 -15.26
N LEU A 20 -7.96 -15.43 -14.65
CA LEU A 20 -6.67 -15.21 -15.31
C LEU A 20 -6.36 -16.27 -16.39
N ARG A 21 -7.05 -17.41 -16.43
CA ARG A 21 -6.92 -18.37 -17.54
C ARG A 21 -7.62 -17.91 -18.82
N ARG A 22 -8.56 -16.96 -18.72
CA ARG A 22 -9.24 -16.39 -19.90
C ARG A 22 -8.28 -15.42 -20.60
N VAL A 23 -7.96 -15.70 -21.86
CA VAL A 23 -6.95 -14.95 -22.64
C VAL A 23 -7.21 -13.45 -22.65
N SER A 24 -8.47 -13.02 -22.80
CA SER A 24 -8.83 -11.60 -22.81
C SER A 24 -8.56 -10.92 -21.46
N VAL A 25 -8.86 -11.59 -20.35
CA VAL A 25 -8.63 -11.10 -18.99
C VAL A 25 -7.14 -11.04 -18.70
N ALA A 26 -6.39 -12.11 -19.03
CA ALA A 26 -4.95 -12.15 -18.88
C ALA A 26 -4.25 -11.02 -19.65
N LYS A 27 -4.63 -10.84 -20.92
CA LYS A 27 -4.09 -9.76 -21.76
C LYS A 27 -4.40 -8.39 -21.17
N HIS A 28 -5.65 -8.14 -20.80
CA HIS A 28 -6.06 -6.87 -20.21
C HIS A 28 -5.31 -6.55 -18.92
N ILE A 29 -5.19 -7.53 -18.01
CA ILE A 29 -4.46 -7.35 -16.75
C ILE A 29 -2.98 -7.14 -17.02
N SER A 30 -2.37 -7.88 -17.95
CA SER A 30 -0.97 -7.67 -18.32
C SER A 30 -0.71 -6.29 -18.92
N GLU A 31 -1.58 -5.80 -19.80
CA GLU A 31 -1.49 -4.46 -20.39
C GLU A 31 -1.67 -3.37 -19.33
N TYR A 32 -2.61 -3.57 -18.41
CA TYR A 32 -2.81 -2.66 -17.28
C TYR A 32 -1.57 -2.63 -16.37
N MET A 33 -1.07 -3.80 -15.96
CA MET A 33 0.13 -3.92 -15.12
C MET A 33 1.36 -3.29 -15.80
N HIS A 34 1.52 -3.51 -17.11
CA HIS A 34 2.57 -2.87 -17.88
C HIS A 34 2.43 -1.33 -17.85
N ARG A 35 1.22 -0.82 -18.11
CA ARG A 35 0.96 0.63 -18.12
C ARG A 35 1.30 1.26 -16.77
N ILE A 36 0.81 0.71 -15.66
CA ILE A 36 1.07 1.27 -14.33
C ILE A 36 2.54 1.10 -13.91
N SER A 37 3.28 0.14 -14.51
CA SER A 37 4.71 -0.01 -14.25
C SER A 37 5.56 1.09 -14.91
N LEU A 38 5.02 1.82 -15.89
CA LEU A 38 5.75 2.86 -16.62
C LEU A 38 6.20 3.99 -15.69
N PRO A 39 7.44 4.50 -15.84
CA PRO A 39 7.96 5.59 -15.00
C PRO A 39 7.08 6.84 -14.98
N GLN A 40 6.50 7.19 -16.13
CA GLN A 40 5.60 8.35 -16.26
C GLN A 40 4.35 8.20 -15.38
N GLN A 41 3.77 7.00 -15.31
CA GLN A 41 2.62 6.75 -14.45
C GLN A 41 3.00 6.85 -12.97
N ARG A 42 4.19 6.35 -12.59
CA ARG A 42 4.70 6.50 -11.22
C ARG A 42 4.89 7.97 -10.85
N VAL A 43 5.46 8.78 -11.74
CA VAL A 43 5.62 10.23 -11.53
C VAL A 43 4.26 10.90 -11.34
N SER A 44 3.28 10.62 -12.20
CA SER A 44 1.93 11.19 -12.08
C SER A 44 1.23 10.77 -10.77
N GLN A 45 1.38 9.52 -10.33
CA GLN A 45 0.82 9.05 -9.06
C GLN A 45 1.51 9.72 -7.85
N THR A 46 2.83 9.87 -7.88
CA THR A 46 3.57 10.60 -6.83
C THR A 46 3.16 12.08 -6.79
N ALA A 47 2.93 12.71 -7.94
CA ALA A 47 2.42 14.08 -8.02
C ALA A 47 1.03 14.19 -7.34
N LEU A 48 0.10 13.29 -7.66
CA LEU A 48 -1.22 13.25 -7.04
C LEU A 48 -1.14 13.11 -5.51
N LEU A 49 -0.24 12.26 -5.01
CA LEU A 49 -0.02 12.13 -3.56
C LEU A 49 0.44 13.43 -2.90
N ASN A 50 1.26 14.23 -3.59
CA ASN A 50 1.73 15.53 -3.09
C ASN A 50 0.65 16.63 -3.17
N GLU A 51 -0.37 16.47 -4.01
CA GLU A 51 -1.50 17.41 -4.16
C GLU A 51 -2.60 17.20 -3.11
N LEU A 52 -2.57 16.09 -2.37
CA LEU A 52 -3.54 15.81 -1.33
C LEU A 52 -3.42 16.84 -0.19
N GLY A 53 -4.49 17.58 0.08
CA GLY A 53 -4.59 18.46 1.25
C GLY A 53 -4.71 17.70 2.58
N SER A 54 -4.92 16.38 2.52
CA SER A 54 -4.95 15.49 3.68
C SER A 54 -3.55 15.12 4.12
N LYS A 55 -3.39 14.82 5.43
CA LYS A 55 -2.14 14.29 5.95
C LYS A 55 -2.00 12.82 5.53
N VAL A 56 -0.86 12.48 4.93
CA VAL A 56 -0.55 11.14 4.45
C VAL A 56 0.67 10.64 5.21
N GLU A 57 0.58 9.42 5.72
CA GLU A 57 1.66 8.66 6.36
C GLU A 57 1.73 7.32 5.62
N ILE A 58 2.93 6.87 5.24
CA ILE A 58 3.10 5.62 4.51
C ILE A 58 3.81 4.60 5.41
N ILE A 59 3.23 3.41 5.55
CA ILE A 59 3.81 2.29 6.30
C ILE A 59 4.19 1.19 5.31
N VAL A 60 5.46 0.80 5.29
CA VAL A 60 5.98 -0.27 4.42
C VAL A 60 6.71 -1.33 5.22
N GLY A 61 6.76 -2.55 4.70
CA GLY A 61 7.63 -3.59 5.25
C GLY A 61 9.06 -3.45 4.74
N GLU A 62 10.04 -3.70 5.59
CA GLU A 62 11.48 -3.68 5.22
C GLU A 62 11.80 -4.59 4.02
N LYS A 63 11.13 -5.74 3.94
CA LYS A 63 11.33 -6.76 2.90
C LYS A 63 10.25 -6.70 1.81
N ASP A 64 9.55 -5.57 1.68
CA ASP A 64 8.58 -5.39 0.60
C ASP A 64 9.32 -5.44 -0.76
N PRO A 65 8.97 -6.38 -1.67
CA PRO A 65 9.57 -6.44 -3.00
C PRO A 65 9.24 -5.21 -3.86
N ILE A 66 8.23 -4.41 -3.47
CA ILE A 66 7.83 -3.19 -4.17
C ILE A 66 8.62 -2.00 -3.62
N VAL A 67 9.83 -1.81 -4.16
CA VAL A 67 10.66 -0.65 -3.83
C VAL A 67 10.28 0.53 -4.74
N THR A 68 9.76 1.60 -4.16
CA THR A 68 9.44 2.84 -4.89
C THR A 68 9.95 4.05 -4.12
N THR A 69 10.62 4.96 -4.83
CA THR A 69 11.01 6.26 -4.25
C THR A 69 9.75 7.07 -3.96
N ILE A 70 9.52 7.31 -2.67
CA ILE A 70 8.43 8.16 -2.19
C ILE A 70 8.94 9.60 -2.10
N SER A 71 8.04 10.57 -2.28
CA SER A 71 8.32 11.99 -2.06
C SER A 71 8.95 12.20 -0.68
N PRO A 72 10.05 12.97 -0.54
CA PRO A 72 10.68 13.21 0.76
C PRO A 72 9.77 13.96 1.74
N ASN A 73 8.68 14.56 1.24
CA ASN A 73 7.71 15.30 2.03
C ASN A 73 6.64 14.43 2.68
N ILE A 74 6.53 13.15 2.30
CA ILE A 74 5.59 12.21 2.89
C ILE A 74 6.37 11.34 3.86
N PRO A 75 6.03 11.31 5.17
CA PRO A 75 6.75 10.47 6.10
C PRO A 75 6.49 8.99 5.78
N VAL A 76 7.58 8.22 5.86
CA VAL A 76 7.59 6.79 5.58
C VAL A 76 8.10 6.06 6.81
N HIS A 77 7.31 5.11 7.31
CA HIS A 77 7.70 4.26 8.41
C HIS A 77 7.93 2.83 7.91
N ILE A 78 9.07 2.27 8.28
CA ILE A 78 9.50 0.93 7.85
C ILE A 78 9.32 -0.03 9.02
N ILE A 79 8.48 -1.05 8.82
CA ILE A 79 8.30 -2.16 9.77
C ILE A 79 9.38 -3.21 9.49
N ALA A 80 10.32 -3.32 10.41
CA ALA A 80 11.43 -4.28 10.34
C ALA A 80 10.92 -5.72 10.20
N GLY A 81 11.59 -6.52 9.36
CA GLY A 81 11.24 -7.93 9.14
C GLY A 81 9.97 -8.18 8.32
N ALA A 82 9.09 -7.20 8.12
CA ALA A 82 7.83 -7.35 7.41
C ALA A 82 7.99 -7.34 5.89
N GLY A 83 7.13 -8.10 5.20
CA GLY A 83 6.98 -8.06 3.74
C GLY A 83 5.89 -7.08 3.29
N HIS A 84 5.23 -7.38 2.16
CA HIS A 84 4.24 -6.50 1.53
C HIS A 84 2.99 -6.18 2.39
N ASN A 85 2.62 -7.07 3.32
CA ASN A 85 1.42 -6.92 4.14
C ASN A 85 1.78 -6.79 5.64
N PRO A 86 2.42 -5.68 6.06
CA PRO A 86 2.79 -5.49 7.47
C PRO A 86 1.55 -5.42 8.37
N HIS A 87 0.44 -4.86 7.88
CA HIS A 87 -0.83 -4.76 8.61
C HIS A 87 -1.50 -6.11 8.95
N VAL A 88 -1.06 -7.22 8.33
CA VAL A 88 -1.53 -8.58 8.62
C VAL A 88 -0.48 -9.35 9.43
N THR A 89 0.80 -9.16 9.11
CA THR A 89 1.89 -10.01 9.62
C THR A 89 2.58 -9.44 10.86
N HIS A 90 2.52 -8.12 11.06
CA HIS A 90 3.21 -7.37 12.11
C HIS A 90 2.24 -6.35 12.73
N VAL A 91 1.04 -6.81 13.10
CA VAL A 91 -0.09 -5.98 13.53
C VAL A 91 0.29 -5.05 14.69
N GLU A 92 1.01 -5.57 15.69
CA GLU A 92 1.43 -4.79 16.86
C GLU A 92 2.38 -3.65 16.47
N ALA A 93 3.40 -3.91 15.65
CA ALA A 93 4.32 -2.87 15.20
C ALA A 93 3.62 -1.77 14.37
N VAL A 94 2.62 -2.16 13.55
CA VAL A 94 1.78 -1.19 12.82
C VAL A 94 0.92 -0.38 13.79
N TYR A 95 0.33 -1.03 14.79
CA TYR A 95 -0.50 -0.37 15.81
C TYR A 95 0.31 0.63 16.66
N ASP A 96 1.50 0.24 17.10
CA ASP A 96 2.41 1.06 17.91
C ASP A 96 2.82 2.34 17.18
N TYR A 97 3.01 2.26 15.86
CA TYR A 97 3.27 3.43 15.04
C TYR A 97 2.02 4.29 14.79
N LEU A 98 0.87 3.68 14.52
CA LEU A 98 -0.37 4.42 14.24
C LEU A 98 -0.87 5.21 15.45
N THR A 99 -0.72 4.69 16.65
CA THR A 99 -1.21 5.32 17.89
C THR A 99 -0.72 6.77 18.10
N PRO A 100 0.61 7.05 18.09
CA PRO A 100 1.12 8.42 18.21
C PRO A 100 0.79 9.29 16.99
N VAL A 101 0.74 8.71 15.78
CA VAL A 101 0.37 9.43 14.54
C VAL A 101 -1.07 9.96 14.63
N LEU A 102 -2.01 9.12 15.04
CA LEU A 102 -3.40 9.51 15.24
C LEU A 102 -3.52 10.58 16.33
N THR A 103 -2.80 10.41 17.44
CA THR A 103 -2.76 11.40 18.53
C THR A 103 -2.26 12.77 18.05
N LYS A 104 -1.19 12.79 17.24
CA LYS A 104 -0.63 14.01 16.63
C LYS A 104 -1.69 14.73 15.79
N TYR A 105 -2.39 14.02 14.90
CA TYR A 105 -3.35 14.66 14.00
C TYR A 105 -4.65 15.08 14.68
N ILE A 106 -5.17 14.28 15.61
CA ILE A 106 -6.37 14.62 16.40
C ILE A 106 -6.09 15.87 17.26
N SER A 107 -4.94 15.92 17.94
CA SER A 107 -4.56 17.08 18.75
C SER A 107 -4.36 18.34 17.92
N THR A 108 -3.88 18.20 16.67
CA THR A 108 -3.74 19.34 15.74
C THR A 108 -5.10 19.85 15.28
N THR A 109 -6.11 18.97 15.12
CA THR A 109 -7.45 19.40 14.68
C THR A 109 -8.22 20.15 15.76
N ALA A 110 -8.04 19.78 17.04
CA ALA A 110 -8.63 20.46 18.18
C ALA A 110 -8.15 21.93 18.32
N GLN A 111 -6.91 22.23 17.93
CA GLN A 111 -6.40 23.62 17.97
C GLN A 111 -6.97 24.54 16.88
N PHE A 112 -7.58 23.99 15.82
CA PHE A 112 -8.21 24.78 14.75
C PHE A 112 -9.73 24.95 14.94
N SER A 113 -10.32 24.40 16.00
CA SER A 113 -11.76 24.50 16.28
C SER A 113 -12.14 25.60 17.29
N ASP A 114 -11.15 26.27 17.89
CA ASP A 114 -11.33 27.34 18.89
C ASP A 114 -11.11 28.77 18.32
N VAL A 115 -11.45 29.00 17.04
CA VAL A 115 -11.42 30.34 16.41
C VAL A 115 -12.76 30.67 15.75
#